data_AF-A0A0E0K438-F1
#
_entry.id   AF-A0A0E0K438-F1
#
_cell.length_a   1.000
_cell.length_b   1.000
_cell.length_c   1.000
_cell.angle_alpha   90.00
_cell.angle_beta   90.00
_cell.angle_gamma   90.00
#
_symmetry.space_group_name_H-M   'P 1'
#
loop_
_entity.id
_entity.type
_entity.pdbx_description
1 polymer ?
#
loop_
_entity_poly.entity_id
_entity_poly.type
_entity_poly.pdbx_seq_one_letter_code
_entity_poly.pdbx_strand_id
1 'polypeptide(L)'
;MEPAAKHDPRSWSELPTDLASVIFVRLQCHADRVRFGAVCRQWRISARRNPLPRQFPWLALPDRTFYSLPNSAFRRLPLHLHRHRQVPHAQSSCGEWLVFQRHDGAYTLVSPFSTATTMVLPRLPTDQTVTHDTPSAPLQKLVVCSPTLVAAVVDTNPSQLLLCRPGSASWSCSLHERLQALEIQDMVSYQGKLHALVNNGDLLSISIGEDDDSHVGGEPTVSRVDCLVRISPSRSTESPLYLVESDGALLMVCRENHSTRYGSYSDPDESYSSSDDESYVFFYPDDDESYFVLYSAEQIELRTKFEVFAADMAGSRWRKVRSVGGDRVLFVGHWCSRSVHVVPDHQGKAHNIGDRIFFLQNRGADGYGGQQWRTVEFFCTIYDMRERRSQLFLKTPLRPVCNLGTWLFPPSGLRPDGMSEHC
;
A
#
# COMPACT_ATOMS: atom_id res chain seq x y z
N MET A 1 -25.10 -52.39 -41.10
CA MET A 1 -24.98 -51.77 -39.76
C MET A 1 -23.70 -50.95 -39.79
N GLU A 2 -23.80 -49.68 -40.18
CA GLU A 2 -22.66 -48.75 -40.14
C GLU A 2 -22.23 -48.52 -38.69
N PRO A 3 -20.92 -48.49 -38.38
CA PRO A 3 -20.50 -48.15 -37.04
C PRO A 3 -20.74 -46.65 -36.81
N ALA A 4 -21.50 -46.32 -35.76
CA ALA A 4 -21.72 -44.96 -35.32
C ALA A 4 -20.37 -44.26 -35.09
N ALA A 5 -20.13 -43.16 -35.79
CA ALA A 5 -18.94 -42.32 -35.60
C ALA A 5 -18.85 -41.92 -34.13
N LYS A 6 -17.77 -42.33 -33.46
CA LYS A 6 -17.41 -41.83 -32.14
C LYS A 6 -17.21 -40.33 -32.26
N HIS A 7 -18.11 -39.57 -31.63
CA HIS A 7 -17.94 -38.14 -31.49
C HIS A 7 -16.74 -37.90 -30.58
N ASP A 8 -15.60 -37.53 -31.16
CA ASP A 8 -14.45 -37.10 -30.37
C ASP A 8 -14.87 -35.82 -29.61
N PRO A 9 -14.69 -35.75 -28.28
CA PRO A 9 -14.99 -34.54 -27.55
C PRO A 9 -14.03 -33.45 -28.05
N ARG A 10 -14.58 -32.44 -28.73
CA ARG A 10 -13.80 -31.32 -29.28
C ARG A 10 -12.85 -30.79 -28.22
N SER A 11 -11.56 -30.81 -28.51
CA SER A 11 -10.52 -30.40 -27.59
C SER A 11 -10.54 -28.89 -27.41
N TRP A 12 -10.37 -28.39 -26.18
CA TRP A 12 -10.20 -26.96 -25.90
C TRP A 12 -9.02 -26.33 -26.68
N SER A 13 -8.07 -27.14 -27.11
CA SER A 13 -6.95 -26.75 -27.97
C SER A 13 -7.37 -26.32 -29.38
N GLU A 14 -8.57 -26.72 -29.84
CA GLU A 14 -9.12 -26.40 -31.17
C GLU A 14 -10.05 -25.16 -31.15
N LEU A 15 -10.23 -24.53 -29.98
CA LEU A 15 -11.10 -23.37 -29.83
C LEU A 15 -10.60 -22.21 -30.71
N PRO A 16 -11.43 -21.68 -31.63
CA PRO A 16 -11.08 -20.52 -32.46
C PRO A 16 -10.57 -19.33 -31.65
N THR A 17 -9.61 -18.59 -32.20
CA THR A 17 -8.92 -17.46 -31.54
C THR A 17 -9.90 -16.38 -31.09
N ASP A 18 -10.99 -16.19 -31.82
CA ASP A 18 -12.01 -15.18 -31.49
C ASP A 18 -12.80 -15.58 -30.24
N LEU A 19 -13.17 -16.85 -30.12
CA LEU A 19 -13.83 -17.38 -28.91
C LEU A 19 -12.87 -17.43 -27.72
N ALA A 20 -11.62 -17.82 -27.96
CA ALA A 20 -10.56 -17.77 -26.95
C ALA A 20 -10.35 -16.33 -26.44
N SER A 21 -10.39 -15.33 -27.33
CA SER A 21 -10.32 -13.91 -26.97
C SER A 21 -11.50 -13.49 -26.09
N VAL A 22 -12.71 -13.90 -26.43
CA VAL A 22 -13.91 -13.63 -25.62
C VAL A 22 -13.83 -14.27 -24.23
N ILE A 23 -13.31 -15.49 -24.11
CA ILE A 23 -13.07 -16.13 -22.80
C ILE A 23 -12.01 -15.35 -22.03
N PHE A 24 -10.87 -15.06 -22.65
CA PHE A 24 -9.76 -14.35 -22.03
C PHE A 24 -10.22 -13.01 -21.44
N VAL A 25 -10.97 -12.24 -22.20
CA VAL A 25 -11.49 -10.92 -21.82
C VAL A 25 -12.43 -11.01 -20.61
N ARG A 26 -13.11 -12.14 -20.37
CA ARG A 26 -13.98 -12.38 -19.20
C ARG A 26 -13.25 -12.88 -17.94
N LEU A 27 -11.97 -13.24 -18.03
CA LEU A 27 -11.22 -13.70 -16.85
C LEU A 27 -10.92 -12.52 -15.93
N GLN A 28 -11.52 -12.44 -14.75
CA GLN A 28 -11.29 -11.29 -13.86
C GLN A 28 -9.94 -11.40 -13.12
N CYS A 29 -9.52 -12.62 -12.79
CA CYS A 29 -8.28 -12.90 -12.06
C CYS A 29 -7.05 -12.85 -12.98
N HIS A 30 -6.02 -12.11 -12.57
CA HIS A 30 -4.74 -12.05 -13.29
C HIS A 30 -4.08 -13.43 -13.43
N ALA A 31 -4.07 -14.23 -12.38
CA ALA A 31 -3.45 -15.56 -12.40
C ALA A 31 -4.10 -16.48 -13.45
N ASP A 32 -5.42 -16.38 -13.63
CA ASP A 32 -6.14 -17.17 -14.62
C ASP A 32 -5.84 -16.70 -16.05
N ARG A 33 -5.65 -15.39 -16.26
CA ARG A 33 -5.18 -14.83 -17.54
C ARG A 33 -3.76 -15.30 -17.90
N VAL A 34 -2.84 -15.35 -16.94
CA VAL A 34 -1.49 -15.88 -17.17
C VAL A 34 -1.56 -17.35 -17.57
N ARG A 35 -2.36 -18.15 -16.85
CA ARG A 35 -2.56 -19.57 -17.15
C ARG A 35 -3.22 -19.79 -18.50
N PHE A 36 -4.18 -18.95 -18.87
CA PHE A 36 -4.81 -18.96 -20.18
C PHE A 36 -3.75 -18.88 -21.29
N GLY A 37 -2.79 -17.94 -21.18
CA GLY A 37 -1.68 -17.83 -22.13
C GLY A 37 -0.65 -18.97 -22.08
N ALA A 38 -0.69 -19.81 -21.04
CA ALA A 38 0.19 -20.96 -20.87
C ALA A 38 -0.38 -22.26 -21.47
N VAL A 39 -1.69 -22.33 -21.76
CA VAL A 39 -2.36 -23.55 -22.25
C VAL A 39 -1.77 -24.06 -23.57
N CYS A 40 -1.82 -23.25 -24.63
CA CYS A 40 -1.28 -23.61 -25.95
C CYS A 40 -0.90 -22.35 -26.74
N ARG A 41 -0.27 -22.52 -27.92
CA ARG A 41 0.15 -21.40 -28.77
C ARG A 41 -1.01 -20.49 -29.17
N GLN A 42 -2.18 -21.05 -29.48
CA GLN A 42 -3.35 -20.29 -29.94
C GLN A 42 -3.97 -19.44 -28.82
N TRP A 43 -4.08 -20.00 -27.61
CA TRP A 43 -4.54 -19.25 -26.44
C TRP A 43 -3.55 -18.15 -26.05
N ARG A 44 -2.24 -18.42 -26.17
CA ARG A 44 -1.21 -17.39 -26.01
C ARG A 44 -1.33 -16.25 -27.01
N ILE A 45 -1.60 -16.55 -28.28
CA ILE A 45 -1.85 -15.53 -29.31
C ILE A 45 -3.09 -14.70 -28.93
N SER A 46 -4.17 -15.35 -28.50
CA SER A 46 -5.39 -14.67 -28.06
C SER A 46 -5.13 -13.76 -26.86
N ALA A 47 -4.40 -14.24 -25.84
CA ALA A 47 -4.00 -13.45 -24.68
C ALA A 47 -3.13 -12.24 -25.04
N ARG A 48 -2.27 -12.36 -26.06
CA ARG A 48 -1.42 -11.25 -26.53
C ARG A 48 -2.17 -10.23 -27.40
N ARG A 49 -3.20 -10.67 -28.13
CA ARG A 49 -4.02 -9.79 -28.99
C ARG A 49 -4.97 -8.90 -28.20
N ASN A 50 -5.34 -9.32 -27.00
CA ASN A 50 -6.25 -8.57 -26.16
C ASN A 50 -5.45 -7.84 -25.08
N PRO A 51 -5.69 -6.54 -24.85
CA PRO A 51 -5.04 -5.84 -23.76
C PRO A 51 -5.39 -6.53 -22.44
N LEU A 52 -4.39 -6.69 -21.57
CA LEU A 52 -4.67 -7.07 -20.20
C LEU A 52 -5.52 -5.95 -19.58
N PRO A 53 -6.64 -6.25 -18.90
CA PRO A 53 -7.30 -5.24 -18.08
C PRO A 53 -6.28 -4.70 -17.08
N ARG A 54 -6.47 -3.44 -16.66
CA ARG A 54 -5.69 -2.86 -15.57
C ARG A 54 -5.75 -3.82 -14.39
N GLN A 55 -4.58 -4.24 -13.93
CA GLN A 55 -4.47 -5.31 -12.94
C GLN A 55 -4.86 -4.75 -11.58
N PHE A 56 -5.75 -5.45 -10.87
CA PHE A 56 -6.03 -5.14 -9.48
C PHE A 56 -4.77 -5.35 -8.62
N PRO A 57 -4.65 -4.62 -7.50
CA PRO A 57 -3.54 -4.78 -6.58
C PRO A 57 -3.45 -6.20 -6.05
N TRP A 58 -2.22 -6.59 -5.71
CA TRP A 58 -1.96 -7.81 -4.97
C TRP A 58 -1.76 -7.48 -3.51
N LEU A 59 -2.36 -8.28 -2.63
CA LEU A 59 -2.01 -8.32 -1.23
C LEU A 59 -0.83 -9.29 -1.05
N ALA A 60 0.30 -8.79 -0.59
CA ALA A 60 1.48 -9.59 -0.27
C ALA A 60 1.56 -9.82 1.24
N LEU A 61 1.62 -11.09 1.64
CA LEU A 61 1.73 -11.49 3.04
C LEU A 61 3.18 -11.83 3.41
N PRO A 62 3.53 -11.79 4.71
CA PRO A 62 4.90 -11.97 5.19
C PRO A 62 5.47 -13.36 4.92
N ASP A 63 4.60 -14.36 4.77
CA ASP A 63 4.94 -15.74 4.45
C ASP A 63 5.20 -15.98 2.95
N ARG A 64 5.26 -14.89 2.17
CA ARG A 64 5.45 -14.85 0.71
C ARG A 64 4.28 -15.45 -0.07
N THR A 65 3.09 -15.46 0.54
CA THR A 65 1.84 -15.70 -0.19
C THR A 65 1.29 -14.38 -0.73
N PHE A 66 0.70 -14.47 -1.91
CA PHE A 66 0.14 -13.35 -2.65
C PHE A 66 -1.31 -13.65 -2.96
N TYR A 67 -2.14 -12.62 -2.86
CA TYR A 67 -3.55 -12.66 -3.20
C TYR A 67 -3.87 -11.58 -4.23
N SER A 68 -4.26 -11.98 -5.45
CA SER A 68 -4.75 -11.07 -6.49
C SER A 68 -6.23 -10.76 -6.25
N LEU A 69 -6.60 -9.49 -6.20
CA LEU A 69 -8.00 -9.11 -6.10
C LEU A 69 -8.70 -9.15 -7.47
N PRO A 70 -10.05 -9.30 -7.52
CA PRO A 70 -10.90 -9.98 -6.54
C PRO A 70 -10.91 -11.52 -6.74
N ASN A 71 -11.24 -12.27 -5.69
CA ASN A 71 -11.57 -13.70 -5.75
C ASN A 71 -10.46 -14.64 -6.26
N SER A 72 -9.18 -14.30 -6.07
CA SER A 72 -8.11 -15.27 -6.34
C SER A 72 -7.87 -16.22 -5.16
N ALA A 73 -7.06 -17.25 -5.40
CA ALA A 73 -6.50 -18.07 -4.33
C ALA A 73 -5.14 -17.50 -3.90
N PHE A 74 -4.77 -17.68 -2.62
CA PHE A 74 -3.41 -17.42 -2.16
C PHE A 74 -2.42 -18.27 -2.96
N ARG A 75 -1.33 -17.63 -3.41
CA ARG A 75 -0.25 -18.30 -4.13
C ARG A 75 1.09 -17.87 -3.58
N ARG A 76 1.96 -18.85 -3.34
CA ARG A 76 3.38 -18.56 -3.09
C ARG A 76 4.08 -18.33 -4.43
N LEU A 77 4.79 -17.22 -4.56
CA LEU A 77 5.59 -16.93 -5.75
C LEU A 77 7.07 -17.15 -5.48
N PRO A 78 7.81 -17.80 -6.39
CA PRO A 78 9.25 -17.93 -6.29
C PRO A 78 9.90 -16.59 -6.61
N LEU A 79 10.07 -15.77 -5.57
CA LEU A 79 11.00 -14.65 -5.63
C LEU A 79 12.40 -15.26 -5.53
N HIS A 80 13.26 -15.09 -6.54
CA HIS A 80 14.63 -15.65 -6.55
C HIS A 80 15.58 -14.91 -5.58
N LEU A 81 15.15 -14.74 -4.32
CA LEU A 81 15.78 -13.90 -3.28
C LEU A 81 17.19 -14.37 -2.90
N HIS A 82 17.51 -15.66 -3.11
CA HIS A 82 18.82 -16.24 -2.82
C HIS A 82 19.99 -15.53 -3.53
N ARG A 83 19.71 -14.87 -4.66
CA ARG A 83 20.74 -14.15 -5.43
C ARG A 83 21.34 -12.95 -4.70
N HIS A 84 20.68 -12.41 -3.68
CA HIS A 84 21.00 -11.10 -3.11
C HIS A 84 21.41 -11.13 -1.63
N ARG A 85 21.63 -12.31 -1.01
CA ARG A 85 22.04 -12.45 0.41
C ARG A 85 21.22 -11.55 1.34
N GLN A 86 19.90 -11.73 1.33
CA GLN A 86 18.95 -10.85 2.02
C GLN A 86 18.02 -11.60 2.96
N VAL A 87 17.40 -10.86 3.87
CA VAL A 87 16.41 -11.41 4.80
C VAL A 87 15.21 -11.97 4.03
N PRO A 88 14.55 -13.04 4.53
CA PRO A 88 13.53 -13.75 3.77
C PRO A 88 12.18 -13.02 3.65
N HIS A 89 11.97 -11.96 4.45
CA HIS A 89 10.73 -11.20 4.55
C HIS A 89 10.95 -9.76 4.06
N ALA A 90 9.94 -9.19 3.40
CA ALA A 90 10.01 -7.81 2.92
C ALA A 90 9.86 -6.84 4.11
N GLN A 91 10.68 -5.79 4.11
CA GLN A 91 10.67 -4.71 5.10
C GLN A 91 9.66 -3.63 4.76
N SER A 92 9.36 -3.44 3.46
CA SER A 92 8.45 -2.41 2.96
C SER A 92 7.95 -2.77 1.55
N SER A 93 7.04 -1.98 0.99
CA SER A 93 6.72 -1.99 -0.43
C SER A 93 6.43 -0.60 -0.98
N CYS A 94 6.63 -0.44 -2.28
CA CYS A 94 6.33 0.79 -3.00
C CYS A 94 5.93 0.47 -4.44
N GLY A 95 4.68 0.75 -4.81
CA GLY A 95 4.15 0.40 -6.12
C GLY A 95 4.24 -1.11 -6.37
N GLU A 96 5.02 -1.50 -7.37
CA GLU A 96 5.26 -2.91 -7.72
C GLU A 96 6.38 -3.57 -6.92
N TRP A 97 7.15 -2.80 -6.14
CA TRP A 97 8.39 -3.23 -5.53
C TRP A 97 8.18 -3.74 -4.11
N LEU A 98 8.69 -4.93 -3.83
CA LEU A 98 8.98 -5.39 -2.47
C LEU A 98 10.40 -5.01 -2.08
N VAL A 99 10.57 -4.43 -0.90
CA VAL A 99 11.86 -3.96 -0.38
C VAL A 99 12.41 -5.01 0.59
N PHE A 100 13.61 -5.53 0.33
CA PHE A 100 14.30 -6.50 1.18
C PHE A 100 15.61 -5.92 1.68
N GLN A 101 15.88 -6.06 2.97
CA GLN A 101 17.19 -5.70 3.54
C GLN A 101 18.20 -6.83 3.30
N ARG A 102 19.38 -6.48 2.82
CA ARG A 102 20.52 -7.37 2.62
C ARG A 102 21.28 -7.56 3.93
N HIS A 103 22.05 -8.64 4.06
CA HIS A 103 22.88 -8.89 5.24
C HIS A 103 24.01 -7.88 5.42
N ASP A 104 24.46 -7.23 4.35
CA ASP A 104 25.39 -6.08 4.39
C ASP A 104 24.68 -4.77 4.75
N GLY A 105 23.37 -4.79 5.00
CA GLY A 105 22.52 -3.65 5.34
C GLY A 105 22.10 -2.76 4.17
N ALA A 106 22.52 -3.07 2.94
CA ALA A 106 21.95 -2.47 1.73
C ALA A 106 20.52 -2.98 1.49
N TYR A 107 19.82 -2.44 0.49
CA TYR A 107 18.46 -2.86 0.15
C TYR A 107 18.35 -3.34 -1.28
N THR A 108 17.48 -4.33 -1.49
CA THR A 108 17.12 -4.85 -2.80
C THR A 108 15.62 -4.67 -3.01
N LEU A 109 15.24 -4.05 -4.13
CA LEU A 109 13.85 -3.96 -4.56
C LEU A 109 13.59 -5.01 -5.64
N VAL A 110 12.59 -5.85 -5.40
CA VAL A 110 12.21 -6.97 -6.27
C VAL A 110 10.73 -6.85 -6.64
N SER A 111 10.42 -6.88 -7.94
CA SER A 111 9.04 -6.92 -8.42
C SER A 111 8.64 -8.39 -8.67
N PRO A 112 7.52 -8.88 -8.11
CA PRO A 112 6.99 -10.20 -8.48
C PRO A 112 6.43 -10.24 -9.90
N PHE A 113 6.25 -9.07 -10.54
CA PHE A 113 5.69 -8.93 -11.89
C PHE A 113 6.77 -8.92 -12.98
N SER A 114 8.03 -8.67 -12.61
CA SER A 114 9.18 -8.71 -13.50
C SER A 114 10.30 -9.57 -12.91
N THR A 115 10.58 -10.69 -13.55
CA THR A 115 11.70 -11.58 -13.14
C THR A 115 13.08 -11.05 -13.54
N ALA A 116 13.14 -9.96 -14.31
CA ALA A 116 14.37 -9.38 -14.84
C ALA A 116 14.84 -8.12 -14.11
N THR A 117 13.93 -7.42 -13.42
CA THR A 117 14.23 -6.11 -12.85
C THR A 117 14.44 -6.23 -11.35
N THR A 118 15.68 -6.00 -10.93
CA THR A 118 16.04 -5.82 -9.52
C THR A 118 16.72 -4.47 -9.39
N MET A 119 16.36 -3.71 -8.37
CA MET A 119 17.00 -2.44 -8.05
C MET A 119 17.77 -2.56 -6.73
N VAL A 120 18.97 -1.99 -6.67
CA VAL A 120 19.82 -2.04 -5.47
C VAL A 120 19.97 -0.62 -4.92
N LEU A 121 19.75 -0.48 -3.62
CA LEU A 121 19.89 0.78 -2.90
C LEU A 121 20.98 0.61 -1.81
N PRO A 122 21.70 1.68 -1.48
CA PRO A 122 22.75 1.63 -0.48
C PRO A 122 22.21 1.38 0.93
N ARG A 123 23.11 1.03 1.86
CA ARG A 123 22.79 0.93 3.28
C ARG A 123 22.34 2.31 3.80
N LEU A 124 21.24 2.33 4.57
CA LEU A 124 20.79 3.55 5.23
C LEU A 124 21.84 4.04 6.23
N PRO A 125 22.06 5.36 6.39
CA PRO A 125 22.89 5.89 7.45
C PRO A 125 22.33 5.45 8.81
N THR A 126 23.12 4.74 9.61
CA THR A 126 22.79 4.45 11.02
C THR A 126 23.56 5.41 11.90
N ASP A 127 22.85 6.10 12.80
CA ASP A 127 23.52 6.82 13.87
C ASP A 127 24.12 5.81 14.85
N GLN A 128 25.39 5.99 15.23
CA GLN A 128 26.17 5.02 16.01
C GLN A 128 25.77 4.99 17.50
N THR A 129 24.68 5.67 17.87
CA THR A 129 24.27 5.91 19.27
C THR A 129 23.12 5.00 19.75
N VAL A 130 22.56 4.14 18.90
CA VAL A 130 21.45 3.25 19.28
C VAL A 130 21.97 2.05 20.06
N THR A 131 21.67 2.01 21.36
CA THR A 131 21.88 0.87 22.24
C THR A 131 21.12 -0.36 21.75
N HIS A 132 21.68 -1.54 21.98
CA HIS A 132 21.33 -2.84 21.38
C HIS A 132 19.89 -3.37 21.55
N ASP A 133 18.93 -2.61 22.08
CA ASP A 133 17.67 -3.17 22.59
C ASP A 133 16.39 -2.84 21.80
N THR A 134 16.46 -2.27 20.59
CA THR A 134 15.30 -2.29 19.67
C THR A 134 15.66 -2.71 18.24
N PRO A 135 15.07 -3.80 17.70
CA PRO A 135 15.31 -4.27 16.33
C PRO A 135 14.42 -3.55 15.30
N SER A 136 14.06 -2.28 15.54
CA SER A 136 13.21 -1.53 14.63
C SER A 136 13.98 -1.15 13.36
N ALA A 137 13.39 -1.43 12.20
CA ALA A 137 13.93 -1.01 10.92
C ALA A 137 13.82 0.53 10.82
N PRO A 138 14.91 1.27 10.55
CA PRO A 138 14.86 2.73 10.46
C PRO A 138 13.97 3.24 9.32
N LEU A 139 13.57 2.38 8.37
CA LEU A 139 12.82 2.78 7.19
C LEU A 139 11.32 2.91 7.46
N GLN A 140 10.80 4.14 7.46
CA GLN A 140 9.38 4.44 7.64
C GLN A 140 8.60 4.44 6.31
N LYS A 141 9.19 5.01 5.25
CA LYS A 141 8.55 5.08 3.93
C LYS A 141 9.59 5.05 2.83
N LEU A 142 9.26 4.45 1.70
CA LEU A 142 10.09 4.48 0.49
C LEU A 142 9.22 4.78 -0.73
N VAL A 143 9.71 5.68 -1.59
CA VAL A 143 9.06 6.06 -2.85
C VAL A 143 10.09 5.95 -3.98
N VAL A 144 9.78 5.12 -4.98
CA VAL A 144 10.52 5.11 -6.24
C VAL A 144 9.93 6.21 -7.12
N CYS A 145 10.59 7.37 -7.17
CA CYS A 145 10.11 8.55 -7.88
C CYS A 145 10.33 8.44 -9.40
N SER A 146 11.40 7.76 -9.80
CA SER A 146 11.74 7.49 -11.21
C SER A 146 12.74 6.32 -11.29
N PRO A 147 13.08 5.81 -12.48
CA PRO A 147 14.13 4.79 -12.63
C PRO A 147 15.50 5.22 -12.09
N THR A 148 15.73 6.51 -11.88
CA THR A 148 17.01 7.08 -11.45
C THR A 148 16.96 7.75 -10.08
N LEU A 149 15.79 7.81 -9.42
CA LEU A 149 15.63 8.52 -8.16
C LEU A 149 14.70 7.77 -7.21
N VAL A 150 15.20 7.55 -5.99
CA VAL A 150 14.44 6.98 -4.88
C VAL A 150 14.53 7.92 -3.68
N ALA A 151 13.39 8.12 -3.02
CA ALA A 151 13.28 8.85 -1.77
C ALA A 151 12.91 7.87 -0.64
N ALA A 152 13.49 8.08 0.54
CA ALA A 152 13.17 7.31 1.73
C ALA A 152 12.99 8.27 2.92
N VAL A 153 12.03 7.95 3.79
CA VAL A 153 11.92 8.59 5.11
C VAL A 153 12.38 7.58 6.15
N VAL A 154 13.26 8.06 7.02
CA VAL A 154 13.75 7.31 8.17
C VAL A 154 13.12 7.86 9.44
N ASP A 155 12.64 6.95 10.28
CA ASP A 155 12.03 7.26 11.59
C ASP A 155 13.14 7.58 12.61
N THR A 156 13.73 8.75 12.45
CA THR A 156 14.57 9.41 13.44
C THR A 156 13.74 10.49 14.14
N ASN A 157 14.17 10.96 15.32
CA ASN A 157 13.59 12.15 15.94
C ASN A 157 14.58 13.32 15.77
N PRO A 158 14.39 14.21 14.78
CA PRO A 158 13.29 14.35 13.81
C PRO A 158 13.43 13.46 12.56
N SER A 159 12.36 13.21 11.81
CA SER A 159 12.37 12.33 10.63
C SER A 159 13.31 12.84 9.55
N GLN A 160 14.08 11.95 8.92
CA GLN A 160 15.04 12.33 7.86
C GLN A 160 14.56 11.89 6.48
N LEU A 161 14.55 12.84 5.53
CA LEU A 161 14.36 12.56 4.11
C LEU A 161 15.71 12.28 3.45
N LEU A 162 15.85 11.07 2.91
CA LEU A 162 17.02 10.60 2.20
C LEU A 162 16.71 10.42 0.72
N LEU A 163 17.64 10.79 -0.14
CA LEU A 163 17.55 10.61 -1.58
C LEU A 163 18.71 9.72 -2.05
N CYS A 164 18.48 8.90 -3.07
CA CYS A 164 19.59 8.23 -3.75
C CYS A 164 19.25 7.93 -5.20
N ARG A 165 20.30 7.79 -6.01
CA ARG A 165 20.19 7.11 -7.30
C ARG A 165 20.36 5.60 -7.08
N PRO A 166 19.52 4.77 -7.71
CA PRO A 166 19.73 3.33 -7.71
C PRO A 166 21.14 2.94 -8.16
N GLY A 167 21.79 2.05 -7.42
CA GLY A 167 23.19 1.66 -7.67
C GLY A 167 24.24 2.61 -7.10
N SER A 168 23.84 3.74 -6.49
CA SER A 168 24.76 4.62 -5.75
C SER A 168 25.36 3.91 -4.53
N ALA A 169 26.54 4.36 -4.10
CA ALA A 169 27.21 3.86 -2.91
C ALA A 169 26.60 4.41 -1.60
N SER A 170 25.92 5.56 -1.66
CA SER A 170 25.41 6.29 -0.50
C SER A 170 24.05 6.95 -0.76
N TRP A 171 23.36 7.26 0.34
CA TRP A 171 22.21 8.15 0.37
C TRP A 171 22.69 9.59 0.57
N SER A 172 22.10 10.55 -0.13
CA SER A 172 22.21 11.97 0.19
C SER A 172 21.15 12.32 1.23
N CYS A 173 21.56 13.03 2.28
CA CYS A 173 20.67 13.47 3.35
C CYS A 173 20.16 14.88 3.05
N SER A 174 18.84 15.07 3.09
CA SER A 174 18.27 16.42 2.99
C SER A 174 18.47 17.18 4.29
N LEU A 175 19.39 18.15 4.29
CA LEU A 175 19.57 19.10 5.39
C LEU A 175 18.67 20.35 5.25
N HIS A 176 17.65 20.32 4.39
CA HIS A 176 16.80 21.49 4.17
C HIS A 176 16.06 21.89 5.46
N GLU A 177 16.29 23.11 5.96
CA GLU A 177 15.85 23.61 7.28
C GLU A 177 14.37 23.35 7.56
N ARG A 178 13.50 23.55 6.57
CA ARG A 178 12.04 23.32 6.70
C ARG A 178 11.65 21.87 7.00
N LEU A 179 12.45 20.89 6.60
CA LEU A 179 12.16 19.47 6.84
C LEU A 179 12.74 19.00 8.19
N GLN A 180 13.78 19.65 8.70
CA GLN A 180 14.46 19.24 9.92
C GLN A 180 13.56 19.27 11.17
N ALA A 181 12.47 20.03 11.17
CA ALA A 181 11.56 20.12 12.32
C ALA A 181 10.21 19.42 12.08
N LEU A 182 10.05 18.70 10.97
CA LEU A 182 8.78 18.10 10.57
C LEU A 182 8.83 16.58 10.61
N GLU A 183 7.77 15.98 11.13
CA GLU A 183 7.56 14.55 11.10
C GLU A 183 6.72 14.20 9.86
N ILE A 184 7.33 13.48 8.91
CA ILE A 184 6.68 13.07 7.67
C ILE A 184 5.91 11.77 7.95
N GLN A 185 4.60 11.73 7.70
CA GLN A 185 3.79 10.49 7.81
C GLN A 185 3.79 9.68 6.53
N ASP A 186 3.61 10.35 5.40
CA ASP A 186 3.46 9.68 4.12
C ASP A 186 4.03 10.53 2.98
N MET A 187 4.38 9.87 1.88
CA MET A 187 4.93 10.51 0.68
C MET A 187 4.46 9.82 -0.58
N VAL A 188 4.33 10.61 -1.64
CA VAL A 188 4.00 10.13 -2.99
C VAL A 188 4.75 10.93 -4.04
N SER A 189 5.14 10.27 -5.13
CA SER A 189 5.56 10.95 -6.35
C SER A 189 4.30 11.36 -7.12
N TYR A 190 4.23 12.63 -7.53
CA TYR A 190 3.10 13.16 -8.26
C TYR A 190 3.57 14.26 -9.22
N GLN A 191 3.25 14.11 -10.51
CA GLN A 191 3.65 15.03 -11.58
C GLN A 191 5.16 15.34 -11.59
N GLY A 192 5.99 14.31 -11.35
CA GLY A 192 7.46 14.45 -11.33
C GLY A 192 8.02 15.20 -10.12
N LYS A 193 7.21 15.47 -9.10
CA LYS A 193 7.65 16.05 -7.82
C LYS A 193 7.30 15.13 -6.67
N LEU A 194 8.14 15.15 -5.65
CA LEU A 194 7.84 14.47 -4.40
C LEU A 194 6.89 15.33 -3.58
N HIS A 195 5.84 14.72 -3.06
CA HIS A 195 4.91 15.36 -2.14
C HIS A 195 4.91 14.60 -0.82
N ALA A 196 4.92 15.34 0.28
CA ALA A 196 4.96 14.78 1.62
C ALA A 196 3.78 15.30 2.45
N LEU A 197 3.21 14.41 3.23
CA LEU A 197 2.20 14.72 4.24
C LEU A 197 2.85 14.60 5.61
N VAL A 198 2.79 15.66 6.40
CA VAL A 198 3.42 15.73 7.73
C VAL A 198 2.39 15.55 8.86
N ASN A 199 2.83 15.34 10.10
CA ASN A 199 1.98 15.01 11.26
C ASN A 199 0.85 16.02 11.54
N ASN A 200 1.05 17.29 11.23
CA ASN A 200 0.02 18.33 11.35
C ASN A 200 -0.98 18.33 10.16
N GLY A 201 -0.77 17.45 9.18
CA GLY A 201 -1.52 17.26 7.94
C GLY A 201 -1.31 18.32 6.86
N ASP A 202 -0.26 19.14 6.98
CA ASP A 202 0.17 20.02 5.89
C ASP A 202 0.70 19.20 4.71
N LEU A 203 0.38 19.64 3.49
CA LEU A 203 0.90 19.08 2.25
C LEU A 203 2.11 19.87 1.79
N LEU A 204 3.24 19.20 1.66
CA LEU A 204 4.47 19.78 1.14
C LEU A 204 4.73 19.31 -0.29
N SER A 205 5.28 20.20 -1.11
CA SER A 205 5.90 19.86 -2.39
C SER A 205 7.41 20.04 -2.28
N ILE A 206 8.15 19.00 -2.63
CA ILE A 206 9.59 18.91 -2.48
C ILE A 206 10.18 18.79 -3.89
N SER A 207 10.90 19.84 -4.28
CA SER A 207 11.62 19.88 -5.55
C SER A 207 13.04 19.35 -5.32
N ILE A 208 13.46 18.44 -6.20
CA ILE A 208 14.76 17.79 -6.13
C ILE A 208 15.61 18.35 -7.26
N GLY A 209 16.79 18.87 -6.91
CA GLY A 209 17.82 19.33 -7.84
C GLY A 209 19.01 18.38 -7.86
N GLU A 210 20.02 18.74 -8.65
CA GLU A 210 21.33 18.09 -8.64
C GLU A 210 22.33 19.08 -8.05
N ASP A 211 23.26 18.58 -7.25
CA ASP A 211 24.37 19.38 -6.74
C ASP A 211 25.44 19.56 -7.83
N ASP A 212 25.63 20.80 -8.29
CA ASP A 212 26.53 21.16 -9.40
C ASP A 212 28.03 20.95 -9.05
N ASP A 213 28.36 20.76 -7.77
CA ASP A 213 29.74 20.60 -7.30
C ASP A 213 30.33 19.20 -7.54
N SER A 214 29.54 18.25 -8.05
CA SER A 214 29.98 16.86 -8.29
C SER A 214 30.32 16.61 -9.78
N HIS A 215 31.56 16.19 -10.05
CA HIS A 215 32.08 16.05 -11.42
C HIS A 215 31.57 14.84 -12.24
N VAL A 216 30.57 14.08 -11.78
CA VAL A 216 29.84 13.09 -12.59
C VAL A 216 28.42 12.95 -12.03
N GLY A 217 27.41 13.56 -12.66
CA GLY A 217 26.00 13.41 -12.29
C GLY A 217 25.70 13.77 -10.82
N GLY A 218 25.63 15.08 -10.54
CA GLY A 218 25.43 15.71 -9.21
C GLY A 218 24.54 14.94 -8.26
N GLU A 219 24.92 14.77 -6.98
CA GLU A 219 24.07 14.03 -6.02
C GLU A 219 22.67 14.67 -5.92
N PRO A 220 21.59 13.88 -5.78
CA PRO A 220 20.24 14.44 -5.71
C PRO A 220 20.07 15.17 -4.38
N THR A 221 19.69 16.43 -4.42
CA THR A 221 19.49 17.27 -3.23
C THR A 221 18.13 17.95 -3.24
N VAL A 222 17.62 18.32 -2.07
CA VAL A 222 16.37 19.08 -1.98
C VAL A 222 16.66 20.54 -2.28
N SER A 223 16.15 21.02 -3.41
CA SER A 223 16.36 22.40 -3.87
C SER A 223 15.30 23.37 -3.36
N ARG A 224 14.06 22.89 -3.13
CA ARG A 224 12.97 23.73 -2.61
C ARG A 224 11.90 22.92 -1.89
N VAL A 225 11.36 23.49 -0.81
CA VAL A 225 10.22 22.93 -0.07
C VAL A 225 9.11 23.97 0.08
N ASP A 226 7.99 23.75 -0.62
CA ASP A 226 6.80 24.58 -0.55
C ASP A 226 5.71 23.90 0.29
N CYS A 227 5.03 24.67 1.13
CA CYS A 227 3.82 24.19 1.80
C CYS A 227 2.62 24.58 0.92
N LEU A 228 2.00 23.60 0.28
CA LEU A 228 0.91 23.82 -0.69
C LEU A 228 -0.45 23.93 -0.03
N VAL A 229 -0.70 23.14 1.01
CA VAL A 229 -1.97 23.09 1.72
C VAL A 229 -1.70 23.03 3.21
N ARG A 230 -2.43 23.83 3.98
CA ARG A 230 -2.39 23.78 5.45
C ARG A 230 -3.68 23.21 6.02
N ILE A 231 -3.56 22.46 7.11
CA ILE A 231 -4.73 22.14 7.95
C ILE A 231 -5.07 23.37 8.80
N SER A 232 -6.37 23.71 8.87
CA SER A 232 -6.85 24.69 9.85
C SER A 232 -6.61 24.14 11.27
N PRO A 233 -6.09 24.94 12.22
CA PRO A 233 -5.48 24.49 13.50
C PRO A 233 -6.42 23.77 14.49
N SER A 234 -7.64 23.40 14.10
CA SER A 234 -8.66 22.80 14.97
C SER A 234 -8.60 21.27 15.05
N ARG A 235 -7.59 20.60 14.50
CA ARG A 235 -7.47 19.13 14.55
C ARG A 235 -6.02 18.70 14.78
N SER A 236 -5.73 18.12 15.95
CA SER A 236 -4.56 17.25 16.10
C SER A 236 -4.83 15.95 15.32
N THR A 237 -3.95 15.60 14.39
CA THR A 237 -4.07 14.36 13.61
C THR A 237 -3.11 13.31 14.14
N GLU A 238 -3.40 12.76 15.32
CA GLU A 238 -2.76 11.52 15.84
C GLU A 238 -3.19 10.26 15.06
N SER A 239 -4.04 10.45 14.06
CA SER A 239 -4.58 9.41 13.22
C SER A 239 -3.64 9.15 12.05
N PRO A 240 -3.43 7.88 11.63
CA PRO A 240 -2.59 7.60 10.47
C PRO A 240 -3.22 8.25 9.23
N LEU A 241 -2.41 9.07 8.57
CA LEU A 241 -2.76 9.76 7.35
C LEU A 241 -2.11 9.06 6.16
N TYR A 242 -2.87 8.87 5.09
CA TYR A 242 -2.35 8.34 3.83
C TYR A 242 -2.46 9.40 2.74
N LEU A 243 -1.40 9.56 1.95
CA LEU A 243 -1.37 10.45 0.79
C LEU A 243 -1.52 9.61 -0.49
N VAL A 244 -2.55 9.91 -1.27
CA VAL A 244 -2.92 9.10 -2.44
C VAL A 244 -3.14 9.99 -3.66
N GLU A 245 -2.46 9.68 -4.76
CA GLU A 245 -2.81 10.22 -6.08
C GLU A 245 -4.06 9.51 -6.61
N SER A 246 -5.03 10.29 -7.08
CA SER A 246 -6.23 9.79 -7.74
C SER A 246 -6.71 10.78 -8.80
N ASP A 247 -6.58 10.39 -10.06
CA ASP A 247 -7.12 11.11 -11.22
C ASP A 247 -6.62 12.55 -11.34
N GLY A 248 -5.30 12.75 -11.12
CA GLY A 248 -4.71 14.09 -11.20
C GLY A 248 -5.07 14.99 -10.00
N ALA A 249 -5.48 14.39 -8.88
CA ALA A 249 -5.65 15.06 -7.61
C ALA A 249 -4.89 14.31 -6.50
N LEU A 250 -4.39 15.06 -5.52
CA LEU A 250 -3.85 14.48 -4.29
C LEU A 250 -4.96 14.42 -3.23
N LEU A 251 -5.13 13.24 -2.67
CA LEU A 251 -6.09 12.95 -1.60
C LEU A 251 -5.34 12.65 -0.30
N MET A 252 -5.78 13.28 0.78
CA MET A 252 -5.45 12.86 2.14
C MET A 252 -6.57 11.96 2.65
N VAL A 253 -6.22 10.75 3.05
CA VAL A 253 -7.13 9.77 3.64
C VAL A 253 -6.81 9.65 5.12
N CYS A 254 -7.71 10.13 5.97
CA CYS A 254 -7.59 10.09 7.42
C CYS A 254 -8.31 8.85 7.95
N ARG A 255 -7.58 7.93 8.58
CA ARG A 255 -8.18 6.80 9.31
C ARG A 255 -8.51 7.21 10.74
N GLU A 256 -9.78 7.12 11.15
CA GLU A 256 -10.13 7.40 12.55
C GLU A 256 -9.39 6.43 13.48
N ASN A 257 -8.60 6.99 14.41
CA ASN A 257 -7.88 6.19 15.38
C ASN A 257 -8.77 5.90 16.59
N HIS A 258 -9.19 4.64 16.74
CA HIS A 258 -9.91 4.19 17.92
C HIS A 258 -8.99 3.89 19.10
N SER A 259 -7.65 3.91 18.90
CA SER A 259 -6.70 3.70 20.01
C SER A 259 -6.48 4.95 20.86
N THR A 260 -6.67 6.16 20.32
CA THR A 260 -6.34 7.41 21.03
C THR A 260 -7.56 8.17 21.57
N ARG A 261 -8.80 7.75 21.27
CA ARG A 261 -10.00 8.38 21.84
C ARG A 261 -10.31 8.05 23.30
N TYR A 262 -9.50 7.20 23.93
CA TYR A 262 -9.59 6.91 25.36
C TYR A 262 -8.55 7.75 26.12
N GLY A 263 -8.77 9.06 26.11
CA GLY A 263 -7.85 10.04 26.69
C GLY A 263 -8.37 11.47 26.63
N SER A 264 -9.66 11.70 26.80
CA SER A 264 -10.14 13.04 27.18
C SER A 264 -11.49 12.92 27.90
N TYR A 265 -11.46 13.30 29.18
CA TYR A 265 -12.60 13.55 30.06
C TYR A 265 -13.83 14.13 29.34
N SER A 266 -15.00 13.52 29.52
CA SER A 266 -16.27 14.22 29.75
C SER A 266 -17.39 13.27 30.20
N ASP A 267 -17.85 13.52 31.43
CA ASP A 267 -19.06 13.17 32.20
C ASP A 267 -19.77 11.79 32.10
N PRO A 268 -20.12 11.19 33.26
CA PRO A 268 -21.01 10.04 33.35
C PRO A 268 -22.46 10.49 33.65
N ASP A 269 -23.34 10.39 32.66
CA ASP A 269 -24.75 10.09 32.95
C ASP A 269 -25.42 9.52 31.71
N GLU A 270 -25.66 8.21 31.71
CA GLU A 270 -26.95 7.61 31.36
C GLU A 270 -26.81 6.08 31.36
N SER A 271 -27.56 5.46 32.28
CA SER A 271 -27.75 4.02 32.38
C SER A 271 -28.59 3.49 31.21
N TYR A 272 -28.12 2.49 30.46
CA TYR A 272 -29.02 1.54 29.81
C TYR A 272 -28.41 0.13 29.71
N SER A 273 -29.30 -0.84 29.90
CA SER A 273 -29.05 -2.27 30.07
C SER A 273 -28.86 -3.05 28.75
N SER A 274 -27.93 -4.01 28.79
CA SER A 274 -27.98 -5.36 28.19
C SER A 274 -28.32 -5.53 26.71
N SER A 275 -27.33 -5.93 25.90
CA SER A 275 -27.45 -7.08 24.98
C SER A 275 -26.11 -7.47 24.37
N ASP A 276 -25.68 -8.71 24.63
CA ASP A 276 -24.86 -9.60 23.78
C ASP A 276 -23.80 -8.98 22.84
N ASP A 277 -22.78 -8.31 23.38
CA ASP A 277 -21.53 -8.06 22.65
C ASP A 277 -20.37 -8.51 23.56
N GLU A 278 -19.57 -9.46 23.07
CA GLU A 278 -18.35 -9.98 23.73
C GLU A 278 -17.28 -8.87 23.76
N SER A 279 -17.50 -7.85 24.59
CA SER A 279 -16.51 -6.86 24.97
C SER A 279 -15.90 -7.24 26.31
N TYR A 280 -14.59 -7.43 26.35
CA TYR A 280 -13.88 -7.61 27.61
C TYR A 280 -13.72 -6.25 28.29
N VAL A 281 -14.46 -6.02 29.37
CA VAL A 281 -14.23 -4.91 30.30
C VAL A 281 -13.28 -5.42 31.37
N PHE A 282 -12.06 -4.88 31.44
CA PHE A 282 -11.13 -5.18 32.52
C PHE A 282 -11.31 -4.16 33.65
N PHE A 283 -11.49 -4.67 34.87
CA PHE A 283 -11.45 -3.88 36.10
C PHE A 283 -10.00 -3.89 36.60
N TYR A 284 -9.37 -2.73 36.72
CA TYR A 284 -8.17 -2.60 37.54
C TYR A 284 -8.61 -2.20 38.94
N PRO A 285 -8.36 -3.03 39.97
CA PRO A 285 -8.55 -2.63 41.35
C PRO A 285 -7.34 -1.79 41.74
N ASP A 286 -7.43 -0.49 41.51
CA ASP A 286 -6.90 0.60 42.35
C ASP A 286 -6.79 1.86 41.49
N ASP A 287 -7.52 2.88 41.95
CA ASP A 287 -7.61 4.27 41.49
C ASP A 287 -8.38 4.57 40.19
N ASP A 288 -9.57 5.17 40.41
CA ASP A 288 -10.52 5.81 39.49
C ASP A 288 -11.22 4.94 38.42
N GLU A 289 -12.56 4.91 38.56
CA GLU A 289 -13.59 4.32 37.68
C GLU A 289 -13.44 4.69 36.19
N SER A 290 -12.42 4.11 35.53
CA SER A 290 -12.18 4.23 34.10
C SER A 290 -12.50 2.91 33.41
N TYR A 291 -13.74 2.76 32.97
CA TYR A 291 -14.17 1.63 32.16
C TYR A 291 -13.58 1.74 30.75
N PHE A 292 -12.60 0.90 30.42
CA PHE A 292 -12.11 0.75 29.05
C PHE A 292 -12.75 -0.47 28.39
N VAL A 293 -13.49 -0.24 27.30
CA VAL A 293 -14.03 -1.32 26.46
C VAL A 293 -12.91 -1.79 25.53
N LEU A 294 -12.31 -2.95 25.80
CA LEU A 294 -11.37 -3.57 24.88
C LEU A 294 -12.14 -4.31 23.79
N TYR A 295 -12.18 -3.73 22.59
CA TYR A 295 -12.67 -4.39 21.39
C TYR A 295 -11.67 -5.44 20.90
N SER A 296 -12.19 -6.55 20.35
CA SER A 296 -11.38 -7.49 19.58
C SER A 296 -10.78 -6.81 18.35
N ALA A 297 -9.69 -7.37 17.80
CA ALA A 297 -9.07 -6.83 16.60
C ALA A 297 -10.05 -6.73 15.41
N GLU A 298 -10.95 -7.71 15.28
CA GLU A 298 -12.01 -7.70 14.26
C GLU A 298 -13.03 -6.58 14.50
N GLN A 299 -13.46 -6.36 15.75
CA GLN A 299 -14.37 -5.26 16.10
C GLN A 299 -13.73 -3.89 15.83
N ILE A 300 -12.43 -3.72 16.09
CA ILE A 300 -11.69 -2.48 15.77
C ILE A 300 -11.71 -2.23 14.26
N GLU A 301 -11.43 -3.26 13.46
CA GLU A 301 -11.45 -3.16 12.00
C GLU A 301 -12.85 -2.81 11.47
N LEU A 302 -13.91 -3.46 11.96
CA LEU A 302 -15.30 -3.18 11.56
C LEU A 302 -15.82 -1.81 12.03
N ARG A 303 -15.26 -1.25 13.11
CA ARG A 303 -15.59 0.09 13.61
C ARG A 303 -14.72 1.20 13.00
N THR A 304 -13.61 0.85 12.35
CA THR A 304 -12.71 1.82 11.69
C THR A 304 -13.47 2.59 10.61
N LYS A 305 -13.32 3.92 10.59
CA LYS A 305 -13.92 4.82 9.59
C LYS A 305 -12.85 5.69 8.97
N PHE A 306 -13.20 6.30 7.85
CA PHE A 306 -12.31 7.18 7.11
C PHE A 306 -12.99 8.50 6.72
N GLU A 307 -12.19 9.56 6.77
CA GLU A 307 -12.49 10.83 6.12
C GLU A 307 -11.49 11.06 4.98
N VAL A 308 -11.96 11.54 3.84
CA VAL A 308 -11.11 11.81 2.66
C VAL A 308 -11.20 13.28 2.30
N PHE A 309 -10.06 13.87 2.00
CA PHE A 309 -9.92 15.27 1.62
C PHE A 309 -9.13 15.38 0.31
N ALA A 310 -9.62 16.19 -0.62
CA ALA A 310 -8.89 16.54 -1.83
C ALA A 310 -8.11 17.85 -1.63
N ALA A 311 -6.88 17.90 -2.13
CA ALA A 311 -6.05 19.10 -2.10
C ALA A 311 -6.61 20.15 -3.08
N ASP A 312 -7.00 21.31 -2.56
CA ASP A 312 -7.29 22.50 -3.34
C ASP A 312 -6.04 23.38 -3.34
N MET A 313 -5.14 23.15 -4.30
CA MET A 313 -3.85 23.83 -4.40
C MET A 313 -4.01 25.34 -4.62
N ALA A 314 -5.05 25.76 -5.35
CA ALA A 314 -5.33 27.17 -5.60
C ALA A 314 -5.84 27.87 -4.33
N GLY A 315 -6.69 27.19 -3.56
CA GLY A 315 -7.20 27.68 -2.27
C GLY A 315 -6.31 27.39 -1.06
N SER A 316 -5.15 26.74 -1.25
CA SER A 316 -4.23 26.27 -0.19
C SER A 316 -4.93 25.57 0.98
N ARG A 317 -5.92 24.71 0.69
CA ARG A 317 -6.77 24.08 1.70
C ARG A 317 -7.16 22.65 1.35
N TRP A 318 -7.48 21.87 2.37
CA TRP A 318 -8.10 20.56 2.21
C TRP A 318 -9.61 20.69 2.05
N ARG A 319 -10.19 20.04 1.04
CA ARG A 319 -11.64 19.97 0.83
C ARG A 319 -12.14 18.57 1.10
N LYS A 320 -12.99 18.41 2.11
CA LYS A 320 -13.61 17.12 2.42
C LYS A 320 -14.44 16.62 1.24
N VAL A 321 -14.22 15.37 0.83
CA VAL A 321 -14.98 14.71 -0.23
C VAL A 321 -15.78 13.55 0.34
N ARG A 322 -16.96 13.29 -0.24
CA ARG A 322 -17.84 12.17 0.15
C ARG A 322 -17.73 10.96 -0.78
N SER A 323 -17.07 11.15 -1.92
CA SER A 323 -16.90 10.18 -2.99
C SER A 323 -15.57 10.46 -3.67
N VAL A 324 -14.89 9.39 -4.09
CA VAL A 324 -13.65 9.42 -4.88
C VAL A 324 -13.92 9.11 -6.35
N GLY A 325 -15.17 8.81 -6.71
CA GLY A 325 -15.61 8.40 -8.04
C GLY A 325 -16.18 6.98 -8.00
N GLY A 326 -17.31 6.76 -8.67
CA GLY A 326 -17.94 5.44 -8.78
C GLY A 326 -17.10 4.41 -9.58
N ASP A 327 -16.05 4.88 -10.22
CA ASP A 327 -15.05 4.15 -10.99
C ASP A 327 -13.70 4.04 -10.24
N ARG A 328 -13.60 4.52 -8.98
CA ARG A 328 -12.34 4.56 -8.23
C ARG A 328 -12.42 3.84 -6.90
N VAL A 329 -11.35 3.12 -6.58
CA VAL A 329 -11.17 2.42 -5.31
C VAL A 329 -9.82 2.79 -4.73
N LEU A 330 -9.80 3.18 -3.46
CA LEU A 330 -8.56 3.45 -2.76
C LEU A 330 -8.06 2.19 -2.07
N PHE A 331 -6.78 1.92 -2.19
CA PHE A 331 -6.08 0.91 -1.40
C PHE A 331 -5.10 1.66 -0.50
N VAL A 332 -5.27 1.54 0.81
CA VAL A 332 -4.42 2.21 1.80
C VAL A 332 -3.75 1.18 2.71
N GLY A 333 -2.48 1.41 2.99
CA GLY A 333 -1.67 0.54 3.85
C GLY A 333 -0.48 1.32 4.38
N HIS A 334 0.16 0.78 5.42
CA HIS A 334 1.29 1.45 6.06
C HIS A 334 2.41 1.80 5.06
N TRP A 335 2.81 0.83 4.22
CA TRP A 335 3.91 1.04 3.27
C TRP A 335 3.48 1.62 1.92
N CYS A 336 2.33 1.19 1.40
CA CYS A 336 1.95 1.55 0.04
C CYS A 336 0.44 1.80 -0.06
N SER A 337 0.09 2.93 -0.68
CA SER A 337 -1.27 3.34 -0.96
C SER A 337 -1.40 3.76 -2.42
N ARG A 338 -2.56 3.50 -3.05
CA ARG A 338 -2.83 3.92 -4.44
C ARG A 338 -4.33 3.92 -4.75
N SER A 339 -4.75 4.82 -5.63
CA SER A 339 -6.08 4.78 -6.26
C SER A 339 -6.05 3.88 -7.49
N VAL A 340 -7.07 3.04 -7.65
CA VAL A 340 -7.22 2.13 -8.79
C VAL A 340 -8.52 2.45 -9.51
N HIS A 341 -8.41 2.64 -10.82
CA HIS A 341 -9.57 2.74 -11.71
C HIS A 341 -10.19 1.36 -11.93
N VAL A 342 -11.48 1.25 -11.62
CA VAL A 342 -12.30 0.07 -11.84
C VAL A 342 -13.06 0.24 -13.15
N VAL A 343 -12.83 -0.67 -14.09
CA VAL A 343 -13.62 -0.74 -15.32
C VAL A 343 -14.79 -1.70 -15.09
N PRO A 344 -16.04 -1.33 -15.45
CA PRO A 344 -17.15 -2.27 -15.45
C PRO A 344 -16.82 -3.51 -16.30
N ASP A 345 -17.21 -4.70 -15.85
CA ASP A 345 -17.09 -5.91 -16.68
C ASP A 345 -17.93 -5.76 -17.95
N HIS A 346 -17.58 -6.51 -19.00
CA HIS A 346 -18.21 -6.50 -20.34
C HIS A 346 -19.72 -6.78 -20.33
N GLN A 347 -20.27 -7.23 -19.21
CA GLN A 347 -21.72 -7.43 -19.00
C GLN A 347 -22.44 -6.18 -18.47
N GLY A 348 -21.77 -5.03 -18.27
CA GLY A 348 -22.36 -3.82 -17.68
C GLY A 348 -22.76 -3.97 -16.21
N LYS A 349 -22.58 -5.17 -15.63
CA LYS A 349 -22.66 -5.42 -14.19
C LYS A 349 -21.36 -4.95 -13.56
N ALA A 350 -21.21 -3.64 -13.41
CA ALA A 350 -20.33 -3.14 -12.37
C ALA A 350 -20.89 -3.71 -11.05
N HIS A 351 -20.21 -4.68 -10.44
CA HIS A 351 -20.23 -4.69 -8.99
C HIS A 351 -19.76 -3.28 -8.61
N ASN A 352 -20.65 -2.50 -8.01
CA ASN A 352 -20.47 -1.10 -7.64
C ASN A 352 -19.41 -1.02 -6.53
N ILE A 353 -18.16 -1.33 -6.89
CA ILE A 353 -17.03 -1.41 -5.97
C ILE A 353 -16.30 -0.09 -5.84
N GLY A 354 -16.59 0.90 -6.69
CA GLY A 354 -16.09 2.27 -6.53
C GLY A 354 -16.60 2.91 -5.24
N ASP A 355 -16.01 4.05 -4.87
CA ASP A 355 -16.24 4.71 -3.58
C ASP A 355 -15.96 3.82 -2.36
N ARG A 356 -14.95 2.95 -2.49
CA ARG A 356 -14.50 2.05 -1.42
C ARG A 356 -13.04 2.26 -1.09
N ILE A 357 -12.70 2.02 0.16
CA ILE A 357 -11.33 2.05 0.68
C ILE A 357 -11.01 0.66 1.22
N PHE A 358 -10.08 -0.04 0.56
CA PHE A 358 -9.47 -1.25 1.08
C PHE A 358 -8.32 -0.84 1.99
N PHE A 359 -8.33 -1.34 3.23
CA PHE A 359 -7.28 -1.05 4.18
C PHE A 359 -6.77 -2.29 4.87
N LEU A 360 -5.53 -2.20 5.33
CA LEU A 360 -4.85 -3.24 6.09
C LEU A 360 -4.75 -2.82 7.56
N GLN A 361 -4.65 -3.81 8.44
CA GLN A 361 -4.42 -3.59 9.87
C GLN A 361 -3.11 -2.82 10.09
N ASN A 362 -3.18 -1.70 10.82
CA ASN A 362 -2.05 -0.78 11.06
C ASN A 362 -1.36 -1.03 12.41
N ARG A 363 -1.27 -2.29 12.86
CA ARG A 363 -0.48 -2.63 14.06
C ARG A 363 0.99 -2.75 13.65
N GLY A 364 1.78 -1.74 14.02
CA GLY A 364 3.24 -1.78 13.93
C GLY A 364 3.81 -2.97 14.70
N ALA A 365 5.03 -3.36 14.34
CA ALA A 365 5.77 -4.47 14.96
C ALA A 365 5.94 -4.31 16.49
N ASP A 366 5.74 -3.11 17.02
CA ASP A 366 5.83 -2.73 18.43
C ASP A 366 4.81 -3.47 19.31
N GLY A 367 3.66 -3.87 18.74
CA GLY A 367 2.64 -4.66 19.45
C GLY A 367 2.99 -6.14 19.60
N TYR A 368 4.06 -6.62 18.96
CA TYR A 368 4.49 -8.02 18.99
C TYR A 368 5.78 -8.25 19.77
N GLY A 369 6.18 -7.29 20.62
CA GLY A 369 7.24 -7.49 21.62
C GLY A 369 6.94 -8.72 22.48
N GLY A 370 7.48 -9.88 22.08
CA GLY A 370 7.31 -11.17 22.74
C GLY A 370 6.40 -12.21 22.07
N GLN A 371 5.68 -11.91 20.97
CA GLN A 371 4.70 -12.84 20.37
C GLN A 371 5.04 -13.35 18.95
N GLN A 372 6.31 -13.32 18.54
CA GLN A 372 6.81 -13.80 17.23
C GLN A 372 6.55 -15.29 16.92
N TRP A 373 5.92 -16.04 17.83
CA TRP A 373 5.64 -17.47 17.72
C TRP A 373 4.16 -17.83 17.61
N ARG A 374 3.23 -16.89 17.81
CA ARG A 374 1.79 -17.16 17.78
C ARG A 374 1.19 -16.80 16.43
N THR A 375 0.37 -17.70 15.90
CA THR A 375 -0.50 -17.39 14.77
C THR A 375 -1.50 -16.32 15.21
N VAL A 376 -1.59 -15.22 14.46
CA VAL A 376 -2.57 -14.15 14.66
C VAL A 376 -3.51 -14.05 13.48
N GLU A 377 -4.69 -13.50 13.70
CA GLU A 377 -5.63 -13.21 12.62
C GLU A 377 -5.22 -11.93 11.89
N PHE A 378 -5.07 -12.04 10.57
CA PHE A 378 -4.87 -10.92 9.68
C PHE A 378 -6.19 -10.55 9.02
N PHE A 379 -6.46 -9.24 9.00
CA PHE A 379 -7.66 -8.67 8.41
C PHE A 379 -7.31 -7.76 7.25
N CYS A 380 -8.06 -7.90 6.15
CA CYS A 380 -8.22 -6.84 5.16
C CYS A 380 -9.69 -6.46 5.14
N THR A 381 -9.94 -5.16 5.23
CA THR A 381 -11.26 -4.60 5.47
C THR A 381 -11.58 -3.60 4.37
N ILE A 382 -12.86 -3.53 3.99
CA ILE A 382 -13.38 -2.57 3.02
C ILE A 382 -14.25 -1.58 3.78
N TYR A 383 -13.94 -0.30 3.66
CA TYR A 383 -14.81 0.78 4.06
C TYR A 383 -15.58 1.31 2.85
N ASP A 384 -16.91 1.25 2.90
CA ASP A 384 -17.78 1.88 1.91
C ASP A 384 -17.99 3.36 2.28
N MET A 385 -17.56 4.28 1.41
CA MET A 385 -17.63 5.71 1.68
C MET A 385 -19.06 6.26 1.66
N ARG A 386 -19.98 5.59 0.93
CA ARG A 386 -21.37 6.02 0.79
C ARG A 386 -22.18 5.59 2.01
N GLU A 387 -22.03 4.33 2.41
CA GLU A 387 -22.70 3.78 3.58
C GLU A 387 -22.01 4.14 4.90
N ARG A 388 -20.73 4.54 4.84
CA ARG A 388 -19.85 4.83 5.99
C ARG A 388 -19.74 3.64 6.94
N ARG A 389 -19.62 2.45 6.36
CA ARG A 389 -19.53 1.18 7.09
C ARG A 389 -18.32 0.39 6.60
N SER A 390 -17.67 -0.27 7.55
CA SER A 390 -16.61 -1.22 7.25
C SER A 390 -17.19 -2.64 7.23
N GLN A 391 -16.70 -3.44 6.29
CA GLN A 391 -16.99 -4.86 6.15
C GLN A 391 -15.68 -5.62 5.98
N LEU A 392 -15.58 -6.75 6.66
CA LEU A 392 -14.44 -7.63 6.50
C LEU A 392 -14.42 -8.24 5.10
N PHE A 393 -13.30 -8.05 4.39
CA PHE A 393 -13.08 -8.64 3.07
C PHE A 393 -12.34 -9.97 3.15
N LEU A 394 -11.33 -10.03 4.01
CA LEU A 394 -10.50 -11.21 4.19
C LEU A 394 -10.11 -11.35 5.66
N LYS A 395 -10.28 -12.56 6.18
CA LYS A 395 -9.80 -13.00 7.48
C LYS A 395 -8.95 -14.25 7.28
N THR A 396 -7.67 -14.21 7.63
CA THR A 396 -6.78 -15.36 7.48
C THR A 396 -5.78 -15.44 8.63
N PRO A 397 -5.49 -16.64 9.15
CA PRO A 397 -4.41 -16.81 10.12
C PRO A 397 -3.05 -16.55 9.45
N LEU A 398 -2.18 -15.80 10.12
CA LEU A 398 -0.81 -15.54 9.73
C LEU A 398 0.14 -15.74 10.90
N ARG A 399 1.36 -16.19 10.62
CA ARG A 399 2.45 -16.15 11.59
C ARG A 399 3.27 -14.89 11.30
N PRO A 400 3.15 -13.83 12.11
CA PRO A 400 3.87 -12.59 11.86
C PRO A 400 5.34 -12.85 12.14
N VAL A 401 6.18 -12.65 11.12
CA VAL A 401 7.64 -12.68 11.30
C VAL A 401 8.12 -11.30 11.75
N CYS A 402 7.61 -10.24 11.11
CA CYS A 402 7.93 -8.84 11.45
C CYS A 402 6.74 -7.91 11.13
N ASN A 403 6.24 -7.98 9.89
CA ASN A 403 5.12 -7.17 9.38
C ASN A 403 3.89 -8.05 9.14
N LEU A 404 2.69 -7.46 9.00
CA LEU A 404 1.42 -8.20 8.82
C LEU A 404 1.01 -8.39 7.34
N GLY A 405 1.27 -7.40 6.46
CA GLY A 405 0.99 -7.49 5.03
C GLY A 405 1.15 -6.13 4.33
N THR A 406 1.20 -6.13 2.99
CA THR A 406 1.29 -4.89 2.21
C THR A 406 0.64 -4.97 0.83
N TRP A 407 0.27 -3.82 0.28
CA TRP A 407 -0.23 -3.71 -1.10
C TRP A 407 0.93 -3.68 -2.10
N LEU A 408 0.72 -4.35 -3.22
CA LEU A 408 1.53 -4.26 -4.43
C LEU A 408 0.67 -3.91 -5.62
N PHE A 409 1.15 -2.97 -6.42
CA PHE A 409 0.43 -2.45 -7.57
C PHE A 409 1.18 -2.85 -8.82
N PRO A 410 0.62 -3.75 -9.65
CA PRO A 410 1.28 -4.16 -10.89
C PRO A 410 1.52 -2.94 -11.80
N PRO A 411 2.57 -2.97 -12.63
CA PRO A 411 2.87 -1.87 -13.53
C PRO A 411 1.71 -1.68 -14.51
N SER A 412 1.26 -0.44 -14.67
CA SER A 412 0.30 -0.07 -15.70
C SER A 412 0.92 -0.40 -17.06
N GLY A 413 0.32 -1.31 -17.82
CA GLY A 413 0.82 -1.63 -19.17
C GLY A 413 0.95 -0.35 -20.00
N LEU A 414 2.05 -0.22 -20.75
CA LEU A 414 2.25 0.85 -21.73
C LEU A 414 0.98 1.02 -22.57
N ARG A 415 0.44 2.24 -22.64
CA ARG A 415 -0.50 2.58 -23.71
C ARG A 415 0.19 2.31 -25.05
N PRO A 416 -0.54 1.88 -26.10
CA PRO A 416 0.01 1.78 -27.45
C PRO A 416 0.60 3.10 -27.96
N ASP A 417 0.28 4.23 -27.33
CA ASP A 417 0.79 5.57 -27.67
C ASP A 417 2.11 5.97 -26.97
N GLY A 418 2.82 5.02 -26.35
CA GLY A 418 4.18 5.26 -25.83
C GLY A 418 4.28 6.19 -24.61
N MET A 419 3.16 6.68 -24.06
CA MET A 419 3.14 7.38 -22.78
C MET A 419 3.02 6.37 -21.64
N SER A 420 4.12 6.22 -20.90
CA SER A 420 4.13 5.62 -19.56
C SER A 420 3.28 6.45 -18.60
N GLU A 421 2.43 5.79 -17.80
CA GLU A 421 1.99 6.37 -16.52
C GLU A 421 3.24 6.42 -15.63
N HIS A 422 3.96 7.54 -15.67
CA HIS A 422 4.99 7.83 -14.69
C HIS A 422 4.28 8.06 -13.35
N CYS A 423 4.42 7.08 -12.44
CA CYS A 423 4.17 7.26 -11.01
C CYS A 423 5.16 8.30 -10.45
#